data_AF-A0A924J2J1-F1
#
_entry.id   AF-A0A924J2J1-F1
#
_cell.length_a   1.000
_cell.length_b   1.000
_cell.length_c   1.000
_cell.angle_alpha   90.00
_cell.angle_beta   90.00
_cell.angle_gamma   90.00
#
_symmetry.space_group_name_H-M   'P 1'
#
loop_
_entity.id
_entity.type
_entity.pdbx_description
1 polymer ?
#
loop_
_entity_poly.entity_id
_entity_poly.type
_entity_poly.pdbx_seq_one_letter_code
_entity_poly.pdbx_strand_id
1 'polypeptide(L)' 'MKFSQALAVDSPFPAREFIAKKDAVTLATDILALDQEAFSAAFRKSPMKRAKLAGLRRNAAVVLGNLDTLT' A
#
# COMPACT_ATOMS: atom_id res chain seq x y z
N MET A 1 11.48 14.53 -17.85
CA MET A 1 12.08 13.75 -16.73
C MET A 1 11.10 12.65 -16.31
N LYS A 2 11.54 11.40 -16.20
CA LYS A 2 10.73 10.30 -15.62
C LYS A 2 11.16 10.11 -14.17
N PHE A 3 10.29 10.46 -13.22
CA PHE A 3 10.57 10.39 -11.79
C PHE A 3 10.49 8.94 -11.24
N SER A 4 9.79 8.05 -11.93
CA SER A 4 9.68 6.64 -11.57
C SER A 4 10.70 5.79 -12.34
N GLN A 5 11.65 5.20 -11.63
CA GLN A 5 12.57 4.19 -12.16
C GLN A 5 12.26 2.84 -11.49
N ALA A 6 12.46 1.75 -12.22
CA ALA A 6 12.36 0.42 -11.63
C ALA A 6 13.46 0.25 -10.57
N LEU A 7 13.12 -0.36 -9.45
CA LEU A 7 14.08 -0.63 -8.39
C LEU A 7 15.08 -1.69 -8.87
N ALA A 8 16.38 -1.49 -8.61
CA ALA A 8 17.39 -2.52 -8.85
C ALA A 8 17.12 -3.77 -8.00
N VAL A 9 17.52 -4.94 -8.50
CA VAL A 9 17.27 -6.25 -7.87
C VAL A 9 17.88 -6.34 -6.47
N ASP A 10 19.01 -5.68 -6.25
CA ASP A 10 19.81 -5.63 -5.03
C ASP A 10 19.60 -4.34 -4.21
N SER A 11 18.53 -3.59 -4.49
CA SER A 11 18.26 -2.33 -3.80
C SER A 11 18.10 -2.52 -2.30
N PRO A 12 18.69 -1.62 -1.47
CA PRO A 12 18.50 -1.64 -0.02
C PRO A 12 17.08 -1.22 0.41
N PHE A 13 16.20 -0.88 -0.55
CA PHE A 13 14.82 -0.44 -0.30
C PHE A 13 13.77 -1.42 -0.85
N PRO A 14 13.81 -2.71 -0.48
CA PRO A 14 12.84 -3.67 -0.99
C PRO A 14 11.41 -3.31 -0.56
N ALA A 15 10.44 -3.62 -1.41
CA ALA A 15 9.03 -3.53 -1.03
C ALA A 15 8.75 -4.46 0.16
N ARG A 16 7.91 -4.00 1.08
CA ARG A 16 7.47 -4.82 2.21
C ARG A 16 6.60 -5.96 1.71
N GLU A 17 6.68 -7.13 2.34
CA GLU A 17 5.89 -8.32 1.98
C GLU A 17 4.40 -8.03 1.83
N PHE A 18 3.84 -7.20 2.72
CA PHE A 18 2.43 -6.80 2.67
C PHE A 18 2.03 -6.09 1.34
N ILE A 19 2.96 -5.37 0.72
CA ILE A 19 2.75 -4.58 -0.51
C ILE A 19 3.25 -5.35 -1.74
N ALA A 20 4.31 -6.12 -1.59
CA ALA A 20 5.00 -6.76 -2.69
C ALA A 20 4.08 -7.71 -3.47
N LYS A 21 4.26 -7.74 -4.81
CA LYS A 21 3.59 -8.67 -5.73
C LYS A 21 2.05 -8.60 -5.76
N LYS A 22 1.45 -7.50 -5.29
CA LYS A 22 0.01 -7.26 -5.37
C LYS A 22 -0.28 -6.19 -6.42
N ASP A 23 -1.34 -6.39 -7.20
CA ASP A 23 -1.89 -5.32 -8.03
C ASP A 23 -2.65 -4.29 -7.17
N ALA A 24 -3.08 -3.19 -7.78
CA ALA A 24 -3.74 -2.10 -7.08
C ALA A 24 -5.04 -2.53 -6.41
N VAL A 25 -5.83 -3.40 -7.06
CA VAL A 25 -7.14 -3.87 -6.57
C VAL A 25 -6.97 -4.77 -5.36
N THR A 26 -6.07 -5.75 -5.46
CA THR A 26 -5.76 -6.70 -4.38
C THR A 26 -5.21 -5.96 -3.17
N LEU A 27 -4.25 -5.05 -3.39
CA LEU A 27 -3.66 -4.27 -2.30
C LEU A 27 -4.68 -3.37 -1.62
N ALA A 28 -5.55 -2.69 -2.37
CA ALA A 28 -6.57 -1.82 -1.80
C ALA A 28 -7.60 -2.62 -0.98
N THR A 29 -8.03 -3.79 -1.48
CA THR A 29 -8.95 -4.68 -0.78
C THR A 29 -8.34 -5.21 0.52
N ASP A 30 -7.09 -5.64 0.49
CA ASP A 30 -6.35 -6.09 1.67
C ASP A 30 -6.22 -4.98 2.73
N ILE A 31 -5.96 -3.74 2.29
CA ILE A 31 -5.89 -2.57 3.18
C ILE A 31 -7.24 -2.30 3.86
N LEU A 32 -8.36 -2.45 3.14
CA LEU A 32 -9.70 -2.26 3.72
C LEU A 32 -10.01 -3.31 4.79
N ALA A 33 -9.57 -4.55 4.60
CA ALA A 33 -9.75 -5.64 5.57
C ALA A 33 -8.79 -5.56 6.77
N LEU A 34 -7.71 -4.79 6.68
CA LEU A 34 -6.62 -4.77 7.66
C LEU A 34 -7.05 -4.23 9.02
N ASP A 35 -6.89 -4.99 10.10
CA ASP A 35 -7.10 -4.48 11.46
C ASP A 35 -5.87 -3.69 11.99
N GLN A 36 -6.01 -3.14 13.21
CA GLN A 36 -4.97 -2.31 13.81
C GLN A 36 -3.73 -3.10 14.23
N GLU A 37 -3.86 -4.38 14.58
CA GLU A 37 -2.74 -5.24 14.98
C GLU A 37 -1.92 -5.63 13.75
N ALA A 38 -2.58 -6.13 12.71
CA ALA A 38 -2.01 -6.45 11.41
C ALA A 38 -1.34 -5.22 10.78
N PHE A 39 -1.97 -4.04 10.86
CA PHE A 39 -1.37 -2.78 10.44
C PHE A 39 -0.07 -2.47 11.21
N SER A 40 -0.10 -2.62 12.53
CA SER A 40 1.03 -2.30 13.40
C SER A 40 2.22 -3.23 13.16
N ALA A 41 1.94 -4.50 12.84
CA ALA A 41 2.92 -5.51 12.46
C ALA A 41 3.50 -5.24 11.06
N ALA A 42 2.65 -5.12 10.03
CA ALA A 42 3.05 -4.93 8.64
C ALA A 42 3.89 -3.66 8.42
N PHE A 43 3.54 -2.57 9.12
CA PHE A 43 4.20 -1.28 8.99
C PHE A 43 5.14 -0.97 10.16
N ARG A 44 5.58 -1.96 10.94
CA ARG A 44 6.57 -1.77 12.01
C ARG A 44 7.87 -1.17 11.45
N LYS A 45 8.43 -0.19 12.18
CA LYS A 45 9.62 0.58 11.77
C LYS A 45 9.45 1.27 10.40
N SER A 46 8.23 1.59 10.01
CA SER A 46 7.93 2.33 8.79
C SER A 46 7.50 3.76 9.10
N PRO A 47 7.94 4.76 8.33
CA PRO A 47 7.35 6.10 8.33
C PRO A 47 5.83 6.10 8.08
N MET A 48 5.31 5.02 7.50
CA MET A 48 3.89 4.83 7.20
C MET A 48 3.00 4.81 8.45
N LYS A 49 3.53 4.49 9.64
CA LYS A 49 2.73 4.55 10.89
C LYS A 49 2.20 5.95 11.21
N ARG A 50 2.76 6.99 10.60
CA ARG A 50 2.25 8.37 10.70
C ARG A 50 0.90 8.53 9.98
N ALA A 51 0.71 7.82 8.86
CA ALA A 51 -0.59 7.67 8.23
C ALA A 51 -1.39 6.63 9.03
N LYS A 52 -2.26 7.08 9.93
CA LYS A 52 -3.12 6.18 10.74
C LYS A 52 -3.91 5.23 9.83
N LEU A 53 -4.24 4.02 10.31
CA LEU A 53 -4.99 3.00 9.57
C LEU A 53 -6.26 3.55 8.90
N ALA A 54 -7.00 4.41 9.60
CA ALA A 54 -8.19 5.06 9.05
C ALA A 54 -7.92 5.87 7.78
N GLY A 55 -6.82 6.62 7.73
CA GLY A 55 -6.42 7.37 6.54
C GLY A 55 -6.00 6.46 5.40
N LEU A 56 -5.30 5.35 5.72
CA LEU A 56 -4.89 4.39 4.71
C LEU A 56 -6.10 3.66 4.09
N ARG A 57 -7.07 3.25 4.90
CA ARG A 57 -8.34 2.67 4.43
C ARG A 57 -9.13 3.64 3.55
N ARG A 58 -9.19 4.92 3.91
CA ARG A 58 -9.82 5.96 3.08
C ARG A 58 -9.16 6.05 1.70
N ASN A 59 -7.84 6.05 1.63
CA ASN A 59 -7.13 6.09 0.36
C ASN A 59 -7.37 4.83 -0.48
N ALA A 60 -7.45 3.66 0.14
CA ALA A 60 -7.79 2.42 -0.55
C ALA A 60 -9.19 2.47 -1.17
N ALA A 61 -10.19 2.99 -0.45
CA ALA A 61 -11.53 3.18 -0.98
C ALA A 61 -11.55 4.13 -2.20
N VAL A 62 -10.76 5.21 -2.16
CA VAL A 62 -10.63 6.13 -3.31
C VAL A 62 -9.99 5.45 -4.51
N VAL A 63 -8.96 4.62 -4.30
CA VAL A 63 -8.31 3.87 -5.40
C VAL A 63 -9.32 2.93 -6.07
N LEU A 64 -10.09 2.17 -5.30
CA LEU A 64 -11.12 1.28 -5.86
C LEU A 64 -12.18 2.05 -6.64
N GLY A 65 -12.71 3.14 -6.07
CA GLY A 65 -13.70 3.97 -6.77
C GLY A 65 -13.16 4.60 -8.06
N ASN A 66 -11.88 4.99 -8.08
CA ASN A 66 -11.25 5.52 -9.29
C ASN A 66 -11.10 4.44 -10.38
N LEU A 67 -10.81 3.20 -10.01
CA LEU A 67 -10.70 2.09 -10.96
C LEU A 67 -12.06 1.71 -11.54
N ASP A 68 -13.12 1.73 -10.73
CA ASP A 68 -14.50 1.48 -11.20
C ASP A 68 -15.01 2.59 -12.13
N THR A 69 -14.52 3.83 -11.97
CA THR A 69 -14.90 4.96 -12.83
C THR A 69 -14.15 4.97 -14.17
N LEU A 70 -13.07 4.18 -14.30
CA LEU A 70 -12.23 4.10 -15.50
C LEU A 70 -12.66 2.97 -16.46
N THR A 71 -13.69 2.20 -16.12
CA THR A 71 -14.34 1.17 -16.94
C THR A 71 -15.70 1.62 -17.45
#